data_AF-A0A0F5PL64-F1
#
_entry.id   AF-A0A0F5PL64-F1
#
_cell.length_a   1.000
_cell.length_b   1.000
_cell.length_c   1.000
_cell.angle_alpha   90.00
_cell.angle_beta   90.00
_cell.angle_gamma   90.00
#
_symmetry.space_group_name_H-M   'P 1'
#
loop_
_entity.id
_entity.type
_entity.pdbx_description
1 polymer ?
#
loop_
_entity_poly.entity_id
_entity_poly.type
_entity_poly.pdbx_seq_one_letter_code
_entity_poly.pdbx_strand_id
1 'polypeptide(L)' 'MKEVIGICPVCGEKMRVTRLECSHCGTAIEGQFELCKFCYLTKEQRELLEVFIKTQR' A
#
# COMPACT_ATOMS: atom_id res chain seq x y z
N MET A 1 5.76 12.47 3.38
CA MET A 1 5.45 11.08 3.78
C MET A 1 5.95 10.17 2.67
N LYS A 2 6.67 9.08 2.96
CA LYS A 2 7.15 8.15 1.93
C LYS A 2 6.01 7.19 1.53
N GLU A 3 5.92 6.86 0.25
CA GLU A 3 4.96 5.87 -0.24
C GLU A 3 5.32 4.46 0.28
N VAL A 4 4.30 3.66 0.52
CA VAL A 4 4.47 2.27 0.94
C VAL A 4 4.93 1.42 -0.25
N ILE A 5 5.98 0.63 -0.04
CA ILE A 5 6.48 -0.35 -1.01
C ILE A 5 5.67 -1.64 -0.85
N GLY A 6 4.62 -1.81 -1.65
CA GLY A 6 3.76 -2.99 -1.57
C GLY A 6 4.32 -4.25 -2.24
N ILE A 7 5.39 -4.12 -3.03
CA ILE A 7 5.99 -5.20 -3.81
C ILE A 7 7.47 -5.33 -3.47
N CYS A 8 7.95 -6.55 -3.29
CA CYS A 8 9.35 -6.83 -2.99
C CYS A 8 10.24 -6.48 -4.19
N PRO A 9 11.20 -5.55 -4.06
CA PRO A 9 12.06 -5.15 -5.17
C PRO A 9 13.06 -6.23 -5.58
N VAL A 10 13.17 -7.33 -4.82
CA VAL A 10 14.08 -8.45 -5.11
C VAL A 10 13.40 -9.58 -5.88
N CYS A 11 12.19 -9.99 -5.46
CA CYS A 11 11.49 -11.14 -6.06
C CYS A 11 10.14 -10.80 -6.71
N GLY A 12 9.65 -9.57 -6.58
CA GLY A 12 8.36 -9.15 -7.15
C GLY A 12 7.12 -9.64 -6.39
N GLU A 13 7.28 -10.35 -5.27
CA GLU A 13 6.16 -10.79 -4.44
C GLU A 13 5.55 -9.68 -3.58
N LYS A 14 4.33 -9.88 -3.09
CA LYS A 14 3.63 -8.92 -2.22
C LYS A 14 4.31 -8.80 -0.86
N MET A 15 4.60 -7.57 -0.45
CA MET A 15 5.03 -7.26 0.92
C MET A 15 3.87 -7.40 1.90
N ARG A 16 4.16 -7.75 3.15
CA ARG A 16 3.21 -7.80 4.27
C ARG A 16 3.63 -6.80 5.34
N VAL A 17 2.66 -6.23 6.04
CA VAL A 17 2.94 -5.40 7.22
C VAL A 17 3.07 -6.33 8.43
N THR A 18 4.16 -6.18 9.18
CA THR A 18 4.42 -6.98 10.38
C THR A 18 4.16 -6.23 11.68
N ARG A 19 4.11 -4.90 11.63
CA ARG A 19 3.94 -4.02 12.79
C ARG A 19 3.19 -2.75 12.39
N LEU A 20 2.17 -2.42 13.18
CA LEU A 20 1.43 -1.16 13.12
C LEU A 20 1.68 -0.39 14.40
N GLU A 21 1.86 0.92 14.31
CA GLU A 21 2.09 1.79 15.45
C GLU A 21 1.14 2.99 15.41
N CYS A 22 0.47 3.26 16.53
CA CYS A 22 -0.34 4.45 16.69
C CYS A 22 0.57 5.63 17.02
N SER A 23 0.65 6.61 16.12
CA SER A 23 1.46 7.82 16.31
C SER A 23 0.98 8.72 17.46
N HIS A 24 -0.24 8.53 17.97
CA HIS A 24 -0.81 9.33 19.05
C HIS A 24 -0.52 8.77 20.45
N CYS A 25 -0.66 7.47 20.66
CA CYS A 25 -0.51 6.84 21.97
C CYS A 25 0.62 5.79 22.05
N GLY A 26 1.33 5.52 20.96
CA GLY A 26 2.44 4.56 20.92
C GLY A 26 2.03 3.10 20.95
N THR A 27 0.73 2.78 20.96
CA THR A 27 0.25 1.39 20.88
C THR A 27 0.80 0.74 19.61
N ALA A 28 1.52 -0.36 19.79
CA ALA A 28 2.05 -1.17 18.70
C ALA A 28 1.32 -2.51 18.65
N ILE A 29 0.97 -2.93 17.43
CA ILE A 29 0.31 -4.21 17.16
C ILE A 29 1.18 -4.97 16.16
N GLU A 30 1.59 -6.19 16.53
CA GLU A 30 2.40 -7.08 15.69
C GLU A 30 1.56 -8.25 15.19
N GLY A 31 1.84 -8.70 13.97
CA GLY A 31 1.05 -9.74 13.31
C GLY A 31 1.34 -9.80 11.82
N GLN A 32 0.56 -10.57 11.06
CA GLN A 32 0.65 -10.58 9.61
C GLN A 32 -0.56 -9.84 9.03
N PHE A 33 -0.33 -8.63 8.53
CA PHE A 33 -1.37 -7.81 7.93
C PHE A 33 -1.13 -7.68 6.43
N GLU A 34 -2.21 -7.77 5.66
CA GLU A 34 -2.16 -7.44 4.24
C GLU A 34 -2.17 -5.93 4.05
N LEU A 35 -1.38 -5.45 3.08
CA LEU A 35 -1.50 -4.08 2.62
C LEU A 35 -2.83 -3.85 1.91
N CYS A 36 -3.23 -2.58 1.81
CA CYS A 36 -4.44 -2.18 1.12
C CYS A 36 -4.44 -2.68 -0.35
N LYS A 37 -5.62 -2.94 -0.91
CA LYS A 37 -5.76 -3.42 -2.30
C LYS A 37 -5.03 -2.55 -3.33
N PHE A 38 -4.98 -1.24 -3.10
CA PHE A 38 -4.32 -0.26 -3.97
C PHE A 38 -2.81 -0.13 -3.75
N CYS A 39 -2.30 -0.63 -2.62
CA CYS A 39 -0.90 -0.52 -2.22
C CYS A 39 0.02 -1.39 -3.09
N TYR A 40 -0.56 -2.35 -3.83
CA TYR A 40 0.13 -3.20 -4.78
C TYR A 40 0.10 -2.67 -6.22
N LEU A 41 -0.59 -1.56 -6.47
CA LEU A 41 -0.68 -1.00 -7.82
C LEU A 41 0.65 -0.36 -8.22
N THR A 42 1.11 -0.67 -9.42
CA THR A 42 2.23 0.05 -10.03
C THR A 42 1.84 1.51 -10.27
N LYS A 43 2.82 2.33 -10.64
CA LYS A 43 2.55 3.74 -10.96
C LYS A 43 1.58 3.86 -12.14
N GLU A 44 1.81 3.07 -13.18
CA GLU A 44 0.99 3.05 -14.40
C GLU A 44 -0.45 2.64 -14.11
N GLN A 45 -0.64 1.63 -13.25
CA GLN A 45 -1.97 1.19 -12.84
C GLN A 45 -2.73 2.27 -12.04
N ARG A 46 -2.03 3.08 -11.24
CA ARG A 46 -2.63 4.20 -10.51
C ARG A 46 -3.03 5.33 -11.45
N GLU A 47 -2.20 5.65 -12.44
CA GLU A 47 -2.51 6.66 -13.47
C GLU A 47 -3.76 6.28 -14.27
N LEU A 48 -3.90 5.01 -14.66
CA LEU A 48 -5.13 4.52 -15.32
C LEU A 48 -6.37 4.65 -14.42
N LEU A 49 -6.23 4.34 -13.14
CA LEU A 49 -7.33 4.42 -12.18
C LEU A 49 -7.77 5.88 -11.97
N GLU A 50 -6.82 6.82 -11.93
CA GLU A 50 -7.12 8.25 -11.89
C GLU A 50 -7.86 8.74 -13.13
N VAL A 51 -7.43 8.32 -14.32
CA VAL A 51 -8.11 8.67 -15.58
C VAL A 51 -9.53 8.11 -15.57
N PHE A 52 -9.70 6.85 -15.16
CA PHE A 52 -11.01 6.20 -15.11
C PHE A 52 -11.98 6.95 -14.19
N ILE A 53 -11.55 7.28 -12.98
CA ILE A 53 -12.38 8.03 -12.01
C ILE A 53 -12.68 9.44 -12.53
N LYS A 54 -11.71 10.13 -13.15
CA LYS A 54 -11.91 11.50 -13.69
C LYS A 54 -12.86 11.53 -14.89
N THR A 55 -12.98 10.44 -15.63
CA THR A 55 -13.72 10.39 -16.91
C THR A 55 -15.08 9.69 -16.80
N GLN A 56 -15.42 9.10 -15.65
CA GLN A 56 -16.78 8.65 -15.36
C GLN A 56 -17.66 9.85 -15.01
N ARG A 57 -18.41 10.32 -16.01
CA ARG A 57 -19.57 11.21 -15.90
C ARG A 57 -20.77 10.57 -16.57
#